data_AF-A0A2S6TLG3-F1
#
_entry.id   AF-A0A2S6TLG3-F1
#
_cell.length_a   1.000
_cell.length_b   1.000
_cell.length_c   1.000
_cell.angle_alpha   90.00
_cell.angle_beta   90.00
_cell.angle_gamma   90.00
#
_symmetry.space_group_name_H-M   'P 1'
#
loop_
_entity.id
_entity.type
_entity.pdbx_description
1 polymer ?
#
loop_
_entity_poly.entity_id
_entity_poly.type
_entity_poly.pdbx_seq_one_letter_code
_entity_poly.pdbx_strand_id
1 'polypeptide(L)'
;MPNLESRMRPMHEELVSRMLIRPAAELLEKLANNNLTHRAIRPDNLFYADAEQTRIVFGDCISVPPAIAQPAVFETIESGMALPAGRGDGSSLDDLYSLGVTILTLLIGHMPLVGIGDEDVIVHKLKQGSYSALVGRERLSMTMMEVLRGLLNDDPKERWTINDLVYWSNGRRQNPKPAGIPRKANRPFVFDGKEYQTTRELAHAFSNKWDTAIRPIKDGSLNIWLRRGFNDELLIDSVNDAMTDSVSVDRTDDWMISRVCIALDPQAPIRYRELRATIGGLGRVIGSYINDEDIRDLFTKVLREQLPAFWQKNQLRITQAEEKCIEDYDHARVNVDRIGFGHGLERVAYELNPNLPCKSPIFNNEYVVDVAGYLPALENIAVSTGELDELVDRNGAAFLASKMAREIASDLRDLDNQVDPHVSLIAGVKILASIQDQFAKQDFVHLCAAISLLLEPSVQRFHSQSVRKRVRDRLKAAARQGGLSRLVNVVNDARDISADSRAYKQAIEVYAHTVMQDRNLEYEKTHRDYFAREKGAQMSSMVAGFITCIASLLIFIGMMFF
;
A
#
# COMPACT_ATOMS: atom_id res chain seq x y z
N MET A 1 -35.14 2.86 -8.75
CA MET A 1 -35.13 3.77 -9.92
C MET A 1 -34.67 2.99 -11.14
N PRO A 2 -34.92 3.46 -12.38
CA PRO A 2 -34.54 2.71 -13.58
C PRO A 2 -33.05 2.91 -13.92
N ASN A 3 -32.47 2.06 -14.77
CA ASN A 3 -31.06 2.10 -15.19
C ASN A 3 -30.71 3.49 -15.81
N LEU A 4 -29.47 3.99 -15.65
CA LEU A 4 -29.04 5.32 -16.11
C LEU A 4 -29.24 5.57 -17.62
N GLU A 5 -29.21 4.52 -18.44
CA GLU A 5 -29.44 4.62 -19.89
C GLU A 5 -30.92 4.68 -20.26
N SER A 6 -31.81 4.37 -19.33
CA SER A 6 -33.25 4.32 -19.58
C SER A 6 -33.89 5.69 -19.49
N ARG A 7 -34.98 5.88 -20.25
CA ARG A 7 -35.85 7.04 -20.08
C ARG A 7 -36.84 6.78 -18.95
N MET A 8 -37.11 7.82 -18.19
CA MET A 8 -38.12 7.85 -17.14
C MET A 8 -39.09 9.00 -17.37
N ARG A 9 -40.25 8.96 -16.71
CA ARG A 9 -41.20 10.06 -16.76
C ARG A 9 -40.59 11.27 -16.03
N PRO A 10 -40.51 12.46 -16.67
CA PRO A 10 -40.09 13.69 -16.00
C PRO A 10 -40.86 13.92 -14.70
N MET A 11 -40.14 14.23 -13.62
CA MET A 11 -40.73 14.56 -12.33
C MET A 11 -41.06 16.05 -12.26
N HIS A 12 -42.21 16.38 -11.66
CA HIS A 12 -42.58 17.77 -11.43
C HIS A 12 -41.65 18.42 -10.40
N GLU A 13 -41.30 19.70 -10.59
CA GLU A 13 -40.33 20.42 -9.76
C GLU A 13 -40.69 20.42 -8.26
N GLU A 14 -41.99 20.46 -7.94
CA GLU A 14 -42.49 20.41 -6.56
C GLU A 14 -42.17 19.07 -5.89
N LEU A 15 -42.29 17.96 -6.65
CA LEU A 15 -41.92 16.63 -6.16
C LEU A 15 -40.41 16.51 -5.99
N VAL A 16 -39.62 17.01 -6.95
CA VAL A 16 -38.15 17.00 -6.84
C VAL A 16 -37.69 17.82 -5.64
N SER A 17 -38.25 19.01 -5.43
CA SER A 17 -37.93 19.86 -4.27
C SER A 17 -38.27 19.17 -2.95
N ARG A 18 -39.47 18.62 -2.82
CA ARG A 18 -39.96 17.99 -1.59
C ARG A 18 -39.28 16.65 -1.28
N MET A 19 -39.12 15.80 -2.29
CA MET A 19 -38.70 14.40 -2.10
C MET A 19 -37.20 14.18 -2.27
N LEU A 20 -36.50 15.06 -3.01
CA LEU A 20 -35.05 14.94 -3.21
C LEU A 20 -34.30 16.09 -2.54
N ILE A 21 -34.54 17.35 -2.94
CA ILE A 21 -33.67 18.48 -2.56
C ILE A 21 -33.63 18.68 -1.04
N ARG A 22 -34.79 18.70 -0.38
CA ARG A 22 -34.86 18.89 1.08
C ARG A 22 -34.19 17.74 1.85
N PRO A 23 -34.54 16.45 1.62
CA PRO A 23 -33.83 15.34 2.24
C PRO A 23 -32.33 15.30 1.92
N ALA A 24 -31.93 15.69 0.71
CA ALA A 24 -30.52 15.76 0.33
C ALA A 24 -29.77 16.80 1.17
N ALA A 25 -30.33 17.99 1.36
CA ALA A 25 -29.71 19.03 2.16
C ALA A 25 -29.45 18.56 3.60
N GLU A 26 -30.44 17.91 4.23
CA GLU A 26 -30.30 17.35 5.58
C GLU A 26 -29.26 16.21 5.64
N LEU A 27 -29.24 15.33 4.65
CA LEU A 27 -28.26 14.23 4.57
C LEU A 27 -26.84 14.77 4.39
N LEU A 28 -26.63 15.68 3.44
CA LEU A 28 -25.33 16.25 3.14
C LEU A 28 -24.79 17.06 4.30
N GLU A 29 -25.65 17.79 5.03
CA GLU A 29 -25.27 18.48 6.26
C GLU A 29 -24.75 17.48 7.31
N LYS A 30 -25.46 16.37 7.52
CA LYS A 30 -25.03 15.31 8.47
C LYS A 30 -23.70 14.67 8.07
N LEU A 31 -23.51 14.37 6.79
CA LEU A 31 -22.26 13.80 6.28
C LEU A 31 -21.10 14.79 6.46
N ALA A 32 -21.28 16.04 6.03
CA ALA A 32 -20.27 17.07 6.16
C ALA A 32 -19.86 17.32 7.62
N ASN A 33 -20.82 17.33 8.55
CA ASN A 33 -20.53 17.48 9.99
C ASN A 33 -19.71 16.32 10.58
N ASN A 34 -19.65 15.17 9.91
CA ASN A 34 -18.83 14.02 10.28
C ASN A 34 -17.56 13.89 9.41
N ASN A 35 -17.24 14.89 8.58
CA ASN A 35 -16.16 14.85 7.58
C ASN A 35 -16.29 13.67 6.60
N LEU A 36 -17.53 13.32 6.24
CA LEU A 36 -17.85 12.29 5.27
C LEU A 36 -18.46 12.90 4.02
N THR A 37 -18.35 12.17 2.91
CA THR A 37 -18.97 12.49 1.62
C THR A 37 -19.72 11.27 1.10
N HIS A 38 -20.77 11.47 0.31
CA HIS A 38 -21.58 10.39 -0.23
C HIS A 38 -20.95 9.78 -1.49
N ARG A 39 -20.48 10.62 -2.42
CA ARG A 39 -19.72 10.29 -3.63
C ARG A 39 -20.36 9.19 -4.50
N ALA A 40 -21.68 9.08 -4.43
CA ALA A 40 -22.49 8.08 -5.13
C ALA A 40 -23.93 8.58 -5.36
N ILE A 41 -24.13 9.90 -5.48
CA ILE A 41 -25.44 10.51 -5.68
C ILE A 41 -25.78 10.51 -7.17
N ARG A 42 -26.70 9.62 -7.55
CA ARG A 42 -27.17 9.44 -8.92
C ARG A 42 -28.52 8.70 -8.93
N PRO A 43 -29.34 8.82 -9.99
CA PRO A 43 -30.69 8.27 -10.01
C PRO A 43 -30.79 6.77 -9.68
N ASP A 44 -29.87 5.94 -10.19
CA ASP A 44 -29.85 4.49 -9.96
C ASP A 44 -29.40 4.09 -8.53
N ASN A 45 -28.86 5.03 -7.76
CA ASN A 45 -28.57 4.90 -6.33
C ASN A 45 -29.58 5.67 -5.46
N LEU A 46 -30.80 5.87 -5.97
CA LEU A 46 -31.96 6.36 -5.22
C LEU A 46 -33.07 5.32 -5.19
N PHE A 47 -33.67 5.14 -4.02
CA PHE A 47 -34.70 4.14 -3.77
C PHE A 47 -35.98 4.79 -3.21
N TYR A 48 -37.11 4.11 -3.38
CA TYR A 48 -38.33 4.47 -2.66
C TYR A 48 -38.42 3.67 -1.38
N ALA A 49 -38.75 4.32 -0.27
CA ALA A 49 -38.88 3.66 1.02
C ALA A 49 -40.27 3.03 1.25
N ASP A 50 -41.18 3.20 0.30
CA ASP A 50 -42.57 2.74 0.32
C ASP A 50 -43.04 2.38 -1.09
N ALA A 51 -44.04 1.50 -1.18
CA ALA A 51 -44.57 1.00 -2.45
C ALA A 51 -45.33 2.09 -3.23
N GLU A 52 -45.88 3.07 -2.51
CA GLU A 52 -46.60 4.22 -3.03
C GLU A 52 -45.68 5.30 -3.61
N GLN A 53 -44.35 5.11 -3.53
CA GLN A 53 -43.33 6.01 -4.07
C GLN A 53 -43.41 7.44 -3.52
N THR A 54 -43.77 7.59 -2.25
CA THR A 54 -43.97 8.88 -1.59
C THR A 54 -42.70 9.46 -0.97
N ARG A 55 -41.70 8.62 -0.68
CA ARG A 55 -40.42 9.03 -0.08
C ARG A 55 -39.21 8.43 -0.79
N ILE A 56 -38.29 9.28 -1.22
CA ILE A 56 -36.98 8.88 -1.75
C ILE A 56 -35.99 8.72 -0.59
N VAL A 57 -35.15 7.69 -0.68
CA VAL A 57 -33.99 7.47 0.19
C VAL A 57 -32.74 7.27 -0.67
N PHE A 58 -31.61 7.75 -0.15
CA PHE A 58 -30.31 7.59 -0.77
C PHE A 58 -29.77 6.19 -0.54
N GLY A 59 -29.12 5.65 -1.56
CA GLY A 59 -28.51 4.33 -1.53
C GLY A 59 -27.19 4.28 -0.76
N ASP A 60 -26.50 3.15 -0.92
CA ASP A 60 -25.23 2.90 -0.25
C ASP A 60 -24.10 3.84 -0.75
N CYS A 61 -23.21 4.20 0.15
CA CYS A 61 -22.03 5.03 -0.07
C CYS A 61 -20.78 4.56 0.70
N ILE A 62 -20.83 3.40 1.37
CA ILE A 62 -19.75 2.93 2.25
C ILE A 62 -19.12 1.60 1.83
N SER A 63 -19.77 0.79 1.00
CA SER A 63 -19.26 -0.55 0.64
C SER A 63 -18.09 -0.54 -0.35
N VAL A 64 -17.86 0.59 -1.03
CA VAL A 64 -16.80 0.74 -2.05
C VAL A 64 -16.08 2.07 -1.87
N PRO A 65 -14.85 2.22 -2.42
CA PRO A 65 -14.18 3.51 -2.39
C PRO A 65 -15.05 4.63 -3.00
N PRO A 66 -15.04 5.82 -2.39
CA PRO A 66 -15.80 6.97 -2.86
C PRO A 66 -15.63 7.25 -4.36
N ALA A 67 -16.75 7.52 -5.05
CA ALA A 67 -16.82 7.83 -6.48
C ALA A 67 -16.34 6.74 -7.45
N ILE A 68 -15.91 5.55 -7.00
CA ILE A 68 -15.33 4.54 -7.90
C ILE A 68 -16.33 4.04 -8.95
N ALA A 69 -17.61 3.99 -8.63
CA ALA A 69 -18.68 3.56 -9.52
C ALA A 69 -19.50 4.74 -10.07
N GLN A 70 -19.06 5.98 -9.86
CA GLN A 70 -19.79 7.16 -10.29
C GLN A 70 -19.45 7.49 -11.76
N PRO A 71 -20.41 7.60 -12.69
CA PRO A 71 -20.10 7.99 -14.06
C PRO A 71 -19.59 9.45 -14.16
N ALA A 72 -18.73 9.76 -15.13
CA ALA A 72 -18.11 11.09 -15.23
C ALA A 72 -19.11 12.24 -15.42
N VAL A 73 -20.33 11.94 -15.89
CA VAL A 73 -21.41 12.93 -15.98
C VAL A 73 -21.82 13.49 -14.61
N PHE A 74 -21.79 12.66 -13.55
CA PHE A 74 -22.11 13.04 -12.17
C PHE A 74 -20.91 13.60 -11.40
N GLU A 75 -19.70 13.57 -11.99
CA GLU A 75 -18.49 14.13 -11.39
C GLU A 75 -18.19 15.54 -11.91
N THR A 76 -17.49 16.32 -11.07
CA THR A 76 -16.82 17.56 -11.49
C THR A 76 -15.81 17.28 -12.61
N ILE A 77 -15.35 18.32 -13.32
CA ILE A 77 -14.39 18.15 -14.41
C ILE A 77 -13.12 17.47 -13.90
N GLU A 78 -12.60 17.95 -12.77
CA GLU A 78 -11.35 17.53 -12.15
C GLU A 78 -11.45 16.07 -11.66
N SER A 79 -12.53 15.72 -10.98
CA SER A 79 -12.78 14.34 -10.51
C SER A 79 -13.07 13.40 -11.68
N GLY A 80 -13.78 13.87 -12.71
CA GLY A 80 -14.07 13.10 -13.93
C GLY A 80 -12.82 12.74 -14.72
N MET A 81 -11.81 13.63 -14.76
CA MET A 81 -10.52 13.39 -15.42
C MET A 81 -9.66 12.31 -14.75
N ALA A 82 -9.89 12.02 -13.47
CA ALA A 82 -9.12 11.02 -12.73
C ALA A 82 -9.63 9.60 -13.04
N LEU A 83 -8.74 8.61 -12.88
CA LEU A 83 -9.16 7.21 -12.80
C LEU A 83 -10.20 7.06 -11.68
N PRO A 84 -11.18 6.14 -11.80
CA PRO A 84 -12.20 6.00 -10.77
C PRO A 84 -11.65 5.81 -9.34
N ALA A 85 -10.59 5.00 -9.17
CA ALA A 85 -9.92 4.83 -7.89
C ALA A 85 -9.08 6.05 -7.45
N GLY A 86 -8.69 6.90 -8.41
CA GLY A 86 -7.85 8.09 -8.20
C GLY A 86 -8.64 9.38 -7.92
N ARG A 87 -9.95 9.30 -7.73
CA ARG A 87 -10.80 10.48 -7.44
C ARG A 87 -10.65 11.00 -6.02
N GLY A 88 -10.35 10.11 -5.06
CA GLY A 88 -10.25 10.44 -3.64
C GLY A 88 -11.61 10.69 -2.97
N ASP A 89 -11.57 11.10 -1.70
CA ASP A 89 -12.78 11.35 -0.89
C ASP A 89 -13.64 12.49 -1.41
N GLY A 90 -13.03 13.43 -2.13
CA GLY A 90 -13.70 14.67 -2.53
C GLY A 90 -14.17 15.46 -1.33
N SER A 91 -15.20 16.26 -1.56
CA SER A 91 -15.80 17.16 -0.58
C SER A 91 -17.32 17.18 -0.73
N SER A 92 -18.01 17.86 0.20
CA SER A 92 -19.44 18.13 0.06
C SER A 92 -19.81 18.86 -1.24
N LEU A 93 -18.86 19.60 -1.84
CA LEU A 93 -19.07 20.28 -3.11
C LEU A 93 -19.18 19.32 -4.30
N ASP A 94 -18.59 18.13 -4.20
CA ASP A 94 -18.72 17.08 -5.22
C ASP A 94 -20.08 16.37 -5.11
N ASP A 95 -20.57 16.17 -3.89
CA ASP A 95 -21.91 15.65 -3.63
C ASP A 95 -22.99 16.63 -4.10
N LEU A 96 -22.80 17.92 -3.88
CA LEU A 96 -23.70 18.98 -4.36
C LEU A 96 -23.72 19.05 -5.89
N TYR A 97 -22.57 18.87 -6.54
CA TYR A 97 -22.51 18.75 -8.00
C TYR A 97 -23.30 17.53 -8.48
N SER A 98 -23.03 16.35 -7.89
CA SER A 98 -23.71 15.09 -8.21
C SER A 98 -25.23 15.19 -8.02
N LEU A 99 -25.66 15.88 -6.95
CA LEU A 99 -27.06 16.20 -6.68
C LEU A 99 -27.65 17.11 -7.77
N GLY A 100 -26.92 18.12 -8.23
CA GLY A 100 -27.34 18.99 -9.34
C GLY A 100 -27.62 18.19 -10.62
N VAL A 101 -26.72 17.27 -10.99
CA VAL A 101 -26.91 16.39 -12.16
C VAL A 101 -28.09 15.45 -11.96
N THR A 102 -28.29 14.95 -10.74
CA THR A 102 -29.42 14.09 -10.38
C THR A 102 -30.75 14.83 -10.46
N ILE A 103 -30.83 16.07 -9.94
CA ILE A 103 -32.00 16.95 -10.08
C ILE A 103 -32.34 17.16 -11.54
N LEU A 104 -31.34 17.54 -12.36
CA LEU A 104 -31.53 17.72 -13.80
C LEU A 104 -32.10 16.47 -14.46
N THR A 105 -31.51 15.30 -14.16
CA THR A 105 -31.93 14.02 -14.73
C THR A 105 -33.39 13.69 -14.40
N LEU A 106 -33.82 13.91 -13.17
CA LEU A 106 -35.22 13.70 -12.76
C LEU A 106 -36.19 14.69 -13.42
N LEU A 107 -35.76 15.95 -13.61
CA LEU A 107 -36.58 16.98 -14.25
C LEU A 107 -36.79 16.75 -15.75
N ILE A 108 -35.79 16.24 -16.46
CA ILE A 108 -35.87 16.00 -17.92
C ILE A 108 -36.26 14.57 -18.28
N GLY A 109 -36.21 13.65 -17.31
CA GLY A 109 -36.61 12.26 -17.48
C GLY A 109 -35.58 11.38 -18.20
N HIS A 110 -34.35 11.83 -18.35
CA HIS A 110 -33.24 11.04 -18.88
C HIS A 110 -31.91 11.62 -18.42
N MET A 111 -30.84 10.82 -18.44
CA MET A 111 -29.51 11.30 -18.13
C MET A 111 -29.06 12.35 -19.17
N PRO A 112 -28.46 13.49 -18.76
CA PRO A 112 -27.84 14.42 -19.71
C PRO A 112 -26.65 13.74 -20.39
N LEU A 113 -26.39 14.08 -21.66
CA LEU A 113 -25.29 13.50 -22.44
C LEU A 113 -25.32 11.95 -22.53
N VAL A 114 -26.51 11.34 -22.47
CA VAL A 114 -26.67 9.88 -22.60
C VAL A 114 -26.05 9.36 -23.91
N GLY A 115 -25.34 8.23 -23.82
CA GLY A 115 -24.64 7.61 -24.95
C GLY A 115 -23.33 8.29 -25.36
N ILE A 116 -22.93 9.39 -24.68
CA ILE A 116 -21.62 10.02 -24.86
C ILE A 116 -20.66 9.38 -23.85
N GLY A 117 -19.46 8.99 -24.32
CA GLY A 117 -18.43 8.41 -23.46
C GLY A 117 -17.88 9.41 -22.44
N ASP A 118 -17.38 8.92 -21.31
CA ASP A 118 -16.90 9.75 -20.20
C ASP A 118 -15.84 10.80 -20.62
N GLU A 119 -14.91 10.42 -21.50
CA GLU A 119 -13.90 11.35 -22.02
C GLU A 119 -14.52 12.50 -22.83
N ASP A 120 -15.50 12.20 -23.69
CA ASP A 120 -16.20 13.22 -24.45
C ASP A 120 -17.04 14.12 -23.53
N VAL A 121 -17.65 13.56 -22.47
CA VAL A 121 -18.34 14.35 -21.44
C VAL A 121 -17.39 15.38 -20.81
N ILE A 122 -16.18 14.96 -20.44
CA ILE A 122 -15.15 15.85 -19.88
C ILE A 122 -14.79 16.95 -20.89
N VAL A 123 -14.57 16.60 -22.16
CA VAL A 123 -14.27 17.57 -23.23
C VAL A 123 -15.42 18.57 -23.42
N HIS A 124 -16.68 18.15 -23.35
CA HIS A 124 -17.82 19.05 -23.44
C HIS A 124 -17.87 20.02 -22.25
N LYS A 125 -17.67 19.52 -21.03
CA LYS A 125 -17.62 20.34 -19.81
C LYS A 125 -16.47 21.34 -19.85
N LEU A 126 -15.28 20.94 -20.28
CA LEU A 126 -14.13 21.84 -20.44
C LEU A 126 -14.40 23.00 -21.42
N LYS A 127 -15.05 22.72 -22.55
CA LYS A 127 -15.28 23.71 -23.61
C LYS A 127 -16.41 24.70 -23.29
N GLN A 128 -17.46 24.24 -22.61
CA GLN A 128 -18.71 24.99 -22.45
C GLN A 128 -19.03 25.37 -21.00
N GLY A 129 -18.33 24.77 -20.03
CA GLY A 129 -18.70 24.73 -18.62
C GLY A 129 -19.74 23.66 -18.33
N SER A 130 -19.71 23.07 -17.13
CA SER A 130 -20.58 21.97 -16.71
C SER A 130 -22.05 22.29 -16.86
N TYR A 131 -22.50 23.44 -16.34
CA TYR A 131 -23.90 23.85 -16.45
C TYR A 131 -24.38 23.89 -17.90
N SER A 132 -23.65 24.56 -18.79
CA SER A 132 -24.03 24.71 -20.20
C SER A 132 -23.99 23.37 -20.93
N ALA A 133 -22.97 22.55 -20.68
CA ALA A 133 -22.80 21.24 -21.30
C ALA A 133 -23.93 20.26 -20.90
N LEU A 134 -24.32 20.26 -19.62
CA LEU A 134 -25.31 19.32 -19.09
C LEU A 134 -26.75 19.76 -19.34
N VAL A 135 -27.08 21.03 -19.10
CA VAL A 135 -28.45 21.56 -19.31
C VAL A 135 -28.73 21.74 -20.79
N GLY A 136 -27.73 22.11 -21.59
CA GLY A 136 -27.86 22.26 -23.04
C GLY A 136 -29.02 23.18 -23.45
N ARG A 137 -30.02 22.60 -24.13
CA ARG A 137 -31.21 23.32 -24.64
C ARG A 137 -32.49 22.98 -23.87
N GLU A 138 -32.38 22.31 -22.74
CA GLU A 138 -33.52 21.90 -21.93
C GLU A 138 -34.29 23.10 -21.38
N ARG A 139 -35.63 22.99 -21.36
CA ARG A 139 -36.51 24.06 -20.87
C ARG A 139 -36.83 23.82 -19.40
N LEU A 140 -36.26 24.65 -18.53
CA LEU A 140 -36.42 24.55 -17.07
C LEU A 140 -37.05 25.81 -16.51
N SER A 141 -37.73 25.70 -15.37
CA SER A 141 -38.27 26.86 -14.66
C SER A 141 -37.14 27.75 -14.16
N MET A 142 -37.42 29.06 -13.97
CA MET A 142 -36.43 29.99 -13.40
C MET A 142 -35.94 29.52 -12.01
N THR A 143 -36.83 28.91 -11.24
CA THR A 143 -36.56 28.36 -9.91
C THR A 143 -35.57 27.21 -9.96
N MET A 144 -35.75 26.23 -10.86
CA MET A 144 -34.80 25.12 -11.01
C MET A 144 -33.51 25.56 -11.70
N MET A 145 -33.56 26.53 -12.61
CA MET A 145 -32.34 27.11 -13.19
C MET A 145 -31.47 27.79 -12.14
N GLU A 146 -32.05 28.44 -11.14
CA GLU A 146 -31.29 29.00 -10.00
C GLU A 146 -30.51 27.88 -9.29
N VAL A 147 -31.18 26.81 -8.88
CA VAL A 147 -30.54 25.67 -8.20
C VAL A 147 -29.42 25.07 -9.04
N LEU A 148 -29.70 24.75 -10.31
CA LEU A 148 -28.72 24.09 -11.17
C LEU A 148 -27.51 24.98 -11.47
N ARG A 149 -27.69 26.31 -11.59
CA ARG A 149 -26.54 27.23 -11.74
C ARG A 149 -25.67 27.26 -10.50
N GLY A 150 -26.28 27.20 -9.32
CA GLY A 150 -25.55 27.14 -8.06
C GLY A 150 -24.77 25.85 -7.87
N LEU A 151 -25.42 24.70 -8.12
CA LEU A 151 -24.83 23.37 -7.89
C LEU A 151 -23.81 22.96 -8.98
N LEU A 152 -24.04 23.35 -10.23
CA LEU A 152 -23.20 22.95 -11.38
C LEU A 152 -22.17 24.02 -11.78
N ASN A 153 -21.77 24.88 -10.84
CA ASN A 153 -20.69 25.83 -11.06
C ASN A 153 -19.34 25.10 -11.02
N ASP A 154 -18.50 25.29 -12.03
CA ASP A 154 -17.19 24.64 -12.11
C ASP A 154 -16.18 25.21 -11.10
N ASP A 155 -16.31 26.49 -10.71
CA ASP A 155 -15.47 27.07 -9.65
C ASP A 155 -15.99 26.63 -8.27
N PRO A 156 -15.24 25.82 -7.50
CA PRO A 156 -15.68 25.37 -6.18
C PRO A 156 -15.96 26.52 -5.20
N LYS A 157 -15.35 27.70 -5.38
CA LYS A 157 -15.58 28.87 -4.52
C LYS A 157 -16.93 29.54 -4.76
N GLU A 158 -17.45 29.40 -5.97
CA GLU A 158 -18.71 30.01 -6.41
C GLU A 158 -19.84 28.97 -6.50
N ARG A 159 -19.51 27.68 -6.36
CA ARG A 159 -20.48 26.60 -6.21
C ARG A 159 -21.20 26.76 -4.89
N TRP A 160 -22.51 26.49 -4.92
CA TRP A 160 -23.31 26.48 -3.71
C TRP A 160 -22.73 25.54 -2.68
N THR A 161 -22.76 26.00 -1.43
CA THR A 161 -22.53 25.20 -0.24
C THR A 161 -23.82 24.55 0.22
N ILE A 162 -23.72 23.66 1.21
CA ILE A 162 -24.90 23.03 1.84
C ILE A 162 -25.82 24.11 2.43
N ASN A 163 -25.26 25.17 3.02
CA ASN A 163 -26.04 26.27 3.58
C ASN A 163 -26.85 27.01 2.52
N ASP A 164 -26.27 27.24 1.33
CA ASP A 164 -26.98 27.90 0.23
C ASP A 164 -28.17 27.04 -0.23
N LEU A 165 -27.98 25.73 -0.31
CA LEU A 165 -29.06 24.78 -0.64
C LEU A 165 -30.15 24.78 0.44
N VAL A 166 -29.78 24.77 1.72
CA VAL A 166 -30.73 24.83 2.84
C VAL A 166 -31.51 26.14 2.81
N TYR A 167 -30.85 27.29 2.66
CA TYR A 167 -31.51 28.59 2.57
C TYR A 167 -32.47 28.65 1.39
N TRP A 168 -32.07 28.13 0.23
CA TRP A 168 -32.93 28.04 -0.93
C TRP A 168 -34.15 27.14 -0.68
N SER A 169 -33.96 25.97 -0.05
CA SER A 169 -35.04 25.02 0.26
C SER A 169 -36.11 25.59 1.20
N ASN A 170 -35.71 26.59 2.00
CA ASN A 170 -36.55 27.40 2.89
C ASN A 170 -37.16 28.64 2.23
N GLY A 171 -37.01 28.80 0.91
CA GLY A 171 -37.64 29.87 0.12
C GLY A 171 -36.81 31.14 -0.06
N ARG A 172 -35.55 31.17 0.39
CA ARG A 172 -34.66 32.31 0.21
C ARG A 172 -33.89 32.22 -1.11
N ARG A 173 -34.06 33.19 -2.01
CA ARG A 173 -33.25 33.31 -3.23
C ARG A 173 -31.77 33.53 -2.88
N GLN A 174 -30.89 32.84 -3.62
CA GLN A 174 -29.44 32.92 -3.45
C GLN A 174 -28.74 33.67 -4.60
N ASN A 175 -29.40 33.89 -5.74
CA ASN A 175 -28.85 34.61 -6.90
C ASN A 175 -27.43 34.12 -7.29
N PRO A 176 -27.27 32.84 -7.66
CA PRO A 176 -25.97 32.26 -8.00
C PRO A 176 -25.31 33.04 -9.13
N LYS A 177 -23.99 33.20 -9.03
CA LYS A 177 -23.23 33.84 -10.09
C LYS A 177 -23.31 32.97 -11.35
N PRO A 178 -23.47 33.58 -12.54
CA PRO A 178 -23.31 32.85 -13.79
C PRO A 178 -21.94 32.18 -13.81
N ALA A 179 -21.88 30.95 -14.33
CA ALA A 179 -20.61 30.26 -14.53
C ALA A 179 -19.66 31.16 -15.34
N GLY A 180 -18.44 31.35 -14.83
CA GLY A 180 -17.44 32.17 -15.50
C GLY A 180 -17.10 31.57 -16.86
N ILE A 181 -17.07 32.41 -17.90
CA ILE A 181 -16.59 31.96 -19.22
C ILE A 181 -15.08 31.72 -19.08
N PRO A 182 -14.56 30.53 -19.44
CA PRO A 182 -13.13 30.27 -19.41
C PRO A 182 -12.37 31.35 -20.18
N ARG A 183 -11.24 31.81 -19.62
CA ARG A 183 -10.38 32.78 -20.29
C ARG A 183 -9.82 32.18 -21.57
N LYS A 184 -10.11 32.80 -22.71
CA LYS A 184 -9.69 32.33 -24.04
C LYS A 184 -8.55 33.19 -24.59
N ALA A 185 -7.58 32.54 -25.23
CA ALA A 185 -6.58 33.22 -26.04
C ALA A 185 -7.23 33.82 -27.30
N ASN A 186 -6.72 34.98 -27.73
CA ASN A 186 -7.20 35.65 -28.95
C ASN A 186 -6.97 34.82 -30.23
N ARG A 187 -5.93 33.98 -30.24
CA ARG A 187 -5.65 33.04 -31.32
C ARG A 187 -5.55 31.63 -30.74
N PRO A 188 -6.20 30.63 -31.36
CA PRO A 188 -6.11 29.26 -30.88
C PRO A 188 -4.69 28.71 -31.05
N PHE A 189 -4.32 27.79 -30.15
CA PHE A 189 -3.18 26.91 -30.33
C PHE A 189 -3.60 25.73 -31.20
N VAL A 190 -2.88 25.47 -32.28
CA VAL A 190 -3.15 24.31 -33.15
C VAL A 190 -2.28 23.15 -32.68
N PHE A 191 -2.92 22.06 -32.27
CA PHE A 191 -2.27 20.84 -31.81
C PHE A 191 -3.00 19.62 -32.35
N ASP A 192 -2.26 18.68 -32.96
CA ASP A 192 -2.83 17.46 -33.57
C ASP A 192 -4.03 17.74 -34.51
N GLY A 193 -3.93 18.79 -35.31
CA GLY A 193 -4.97 19.22 -36.25
C GLY A 193 -6.22 19.85 -35.62
N LYS A 194 -6.23 20.07 -34.30
CA LYS A 194 -7.34 20.70 -33.55
C LYS A 194 -6.92 22.04 -32.96
N GLU A 195 -7.90 22.92 -32.81
CA GLU A 195 -7.73 24.26 -32.23
C GLU A 195 -8.13 24.28 -30.76
N TYR A 196 -7.27 24.84 -29.92
CA TYR A 196 -7.46 24.98 -28.47
C TYR A 196 -7.34 26.44 -28.06
N GLN A 197 -8.35 26.97 -27.35
CA GLN A 197 -8.38 28.38 -26.95
C GLN A 197 -8.10 28.62 -25.47
N THR A 198 -8.17 27.59 -24.64
CA THR A 198 -7.94 27.67 -23.19
C THR A 198 -6.74 26.81 -22.80
N THR A 199 -6.06 27.17 -21.72
CA THR A 199 -4.93 26.38 -21.19
C THR A 199 -5.37 25.01 -20.73
N ARG A 200 -6.56 24.92 -20.12
CA ARG A 200 -7.16 23.67 -19.63
C ARG A 200 -7.45 22.68 -20.75
N GLU A 201 -8.07 23.12 -21.84
CA GLU A 201 -8.32 22.26 -23.00
C GLU A 201 -7.00 21.77 -23.62
N LEU A 202 -5.99 22.64 -23.73
CA LEU A 202 -4.69 22.27 -24.27
C LEU A 202 -3.95 21.27 -23.36
N ALA A 203 -3.97 21.50 -22.04
CA ALA A 203 -3.38 20.58 -21.06
C ALA A 203 -4.03 19.20 -21.13
N HIS A 204 -5.35 19.14 -21.27
CA HIS A 204 -6.08 17.89 -21.45
C HIS A 204 -5.67 17.18 -22.75
N ALA A 205 -5.55 17.92 -23.86
CA ALA A 205 -5.08 17.39 -25.14
C ALA A 205 -3.64 16.83 -25.06
N PHE A 206 -2.71 17.55 -24.42
CA PHE A 206 -1.34 17.08 -24.21
C PHE A 206 -1.31 15.77 -23.43
N SER A 207 -2.11 15.65 -22.36
CA SER A 207 -2.18 14.41 -21.56
C SER A 207 -2.83 13.22 -22.27
N ASN A 208 -3.45 13.45 -23.43
CA ASN A 208 -3.99 12.39 -24.30
C ASN A 208 -3.05 12.02 -25.45
N LYS A 209 -2.04 12.85 -25.74
CA LYS A 209 -1.14 12.73 -26.91
C LYS A 209 0.31 13.10 -26.56
N TRP A 210 0.85 12.40 -25.57
CA TRP A 210 2.17 12.63 -24.97
C TRP A 210 3.29 12.84 -25.99
N ASP A 211 3.51 11.89 -26.90
CA ASP A 211 4.66 11.92 -27.81
C ASP A 211 4.59 13.13 -28.76
N THR A 212 3.39 13.53 -29.17
CA THR A 212 3.19 14.71 -30.02
C THR A 212 3.31 16.02 -29.25
N ALA A 213 3.09 16.02 -27.93
CA ALA A 213 3.19 17.20 -27.08
C ALA A 213 4.65 17.64 -26.83
N ILE A 214 5.62 16.74 -26.98
CA ILE A 214 7.05 17.02 -26.75
C ILE A 214 7.54 18.22 -27.58
N ARG A 215 7.28 18.18 -28.89
CA ARG A 215 7.78 19.19 -29.84
C ARG A 215 7.28 20.61 -29.53
N PRO A 216 5.96 20.89 -29.44
CA PRO A 216 5.47 22.25 -29.17
C PRO A 216 5.87 22.80 -27.79
N ILE A 217 6.17 21.92 -26.84
CA ILE A 217 6.72 22.31 -25.53
C ILE A 217 8.19 22.73 -25.70
N LYS A 218 9.03 21.88 -26.31
CA LYS A 218 10.48 22.11 -26.42
C LYS A 218 10.88 23.20 -27.42
N ASP A 219 10.13 23.37 -28.51
CA ASP A 219 10.47 24.35 -29.57
C ASP A 219 10.05 25.79 -29.24
N GLY A 220 9.43 26.02 -28.07
CA GLY A 220 9.02 27.33 -27.58
C GLY A 220 7.67 27.82 -28.10
N SER A 221 7.00 27.06 -28.97
CA SER A 221 5.68 27.43 -29.51
C SER A 221 4.65 27.66 -28.42
N LEU A 222 4.63 26.80 -27.39
CA LEU A 222 3.76 26.94 -26.23
C LEU A 222 3.98 28.28 -25.52
N ASN A 223 5.23 28.63 -25.21
CA ASN A 223 5.58 29.86 -24.50
C ASN A 223 5.19 31.12 -25.30
N ILE A 224 5.39 31.12 -26.61
CA ILE A 224 4.97 32.22 -27.49
C ILE A 224 3.44 32.38 -27.44
N TRP A 225 2.69 31.29 -27.47
CA TRP A 225 1.24 31.32 -27.39
C TRP A 225 0.75 31.84 -26.03
N LEU A 226 1.34 31.39 -24.92
CA LEU A 226 0.99 31.85 -23.57
C LEU A 226 1.22 33.36 -23.40
N ARG A 227 2.37 33.86 -23.83
CA ARG A 227 2.71 35.30 -23.78
C ARG A 227 1.73 36.16 -24.60
N ARG A 228 1.36 35.72 -25.80
CA ARG A 228 0.46 36.47 -26.69
C ARG A 228 -1.02 36.35 -26.31
N GLY A 229 -1.43 35.20 -25.79
CA GLY A 229 -2.82 34.85 -25.52
C GLY A 229 -3.31 35.27 -24.13
N PHE A 230 -2.45 35.17 -23.11
CA PHE A 230 -2.84 35.36 -21.72
C PHE A 230 -2.04 36.46 -21.00
N ASN A 231 -0.77 36.71 -21.39
CA ASN A 231 0.07 37.71 -20.72
C ASN A 231 0.05 37.55 -19.17
N ASP A 232 0.17 36.31 -18.72
CA ASP A 232 0.13 35.90 -17.32
C ASP A 232 1.52 35.39 -16.93
N GLU A 233 2.34 36.25 -16.34
CA GLU A 233 3.75 35.91 -16.03
C GLU A 233 3.86 34.77 -15.01
N LEU A 234 2.91 34.63 -14.08
CA LEU A 234 2.92 33.52 -13.11
C LEU A 234 2.74 32.17 -13.82
N LEU A 235 1.79 32.10 -14.75
CA LEU A 235 1.58 30.91 -15.59
C LEU A 235 2.82 30.60 -16.44
N ILE A 236 3.40 31.61 -17.07
CA ILE A 236 4.57 31.44 -17.94
C ILE A 236 5.79 30.97 -17.14
N ASP A 237 6.03 31.57 -15.98
CA ASP A 237 7.12 31.18 -15.07
C ASP A 237 6.94 29.74 -14.57
N SER A 238 5.71 29.34 -14.26
CA SER A 238 5.42 27.95 -13.89
C SER A 238 5.69 26.96 -15.03
N VAL A 239 5.32 27.30 -16.27
CA VAL A 239 5.61 26.46 -17.44
C VAL A 239 7.13 26.38 -17.69
N ASN A 240 7.87 27.47 -17.50
CA ASN A 240 9.34 27.43 -17.62
C ASN A 240 9.99 26.59 -16.51
N ASP A 241 9.49 26.69 -15.28
CA ASP A 241 9.93 25.84 -14.17
C ASP A 241 9.61 24.36 -14.44
N ALA A 242 8.44 24.06 -15.01
CA ALA A 242 8.04 22.72 -15.43
C ALA A 242 8.99 22.11 -16.48
N MET A 243 9.60 22.94 -17.33
CA MET A 243 10.56 22.52 -18.35
C MET A 243 12.01 22.47 -17.82
N THR A 244 12.28 23.04 -16.65
CA THR A 244 13.63 23.06 -16.08
C THR A 244 13.88 21.74 -15.36
N ASP A 245 14.85 20.99 -15.88
CA ASP A 245 15.29 19.75 -15.26
C ASP A 245 16.20 20.05 -14.06
N SER A 246 15.74 19.69 -12.87
CA SER A 246 16.51 19.84 -11.64
C SER A 246 17.32 18.59 -11.29
N VAL A 247 17.19 17.49 -12.05
CA VAL A 247 17.78 16.19 -11.69
C VAL A 247 18.47 15.56 -12.90
N SER A 248 19.80 15.40 -12.84
CA SER A 248 20.67 14.90 -13.91
C SER A 248 20.57 13.38 -14.14
N VAL A 249 19.37 12.86 -14.39
CA VAL A 249 19.10 11.45 -14.69
C VAL A 249 18.48 11.37 -16.08
N ASP A 250 18.84 10.36 -16.90
CA ASP A 250 18.16 10.06 -18.15
C ASP A 250 16.67 9.79 -17.89
N ARG A 251 15.84 10.81 -18.04
CA ARG A 251 14.39 10.72 -17.88
C ARG A 251 13.70 10.78 -19.24
N THR A 252 12.61 10.04 -19.38
CA THR A 252 11.68 10.17 -20.51
C THR A 252 11.01 11.54 -20.50
N ASP A 253 10.67 12.12 -21.66
CA ASP A 253 10.03 13.45 -21.72
C ASP A 253 8.66 13.54 -21.03
N ASP A 254 8.10 12.42 -20.57
CA ASP A 254 6.85 12.31 -19.83
C ASP A 254 6.82 13.20 -18.58
N TRP A 255 7.89 13.24 -17.77
CA TRP A 255 7.93 14.08 -16.57
C TRP A 255 7.67 15.56 -16.88
N MET A 256 8.25 16.05 -17.98
CA MET A 256 8.11 17.42 -18.45
C MET A 256 6.66 17.67 -18.89
N ILE A 257 6.06 16.75 -19.64
CA ILE A 257 4.66 16.86 -20.08
C ILE A 257 3.73 16.89 -18.87
N SER A 258 3.94 16.04 -17.86
CA SER A 258 3.17 16.03 -16.61
C SER A 258 3.24 17.38 -15.89
N ARG A 259 4.45 17.93 -15.70
CA ARG A 259 4.62 19.23 -15.05
C ARG A 259 4.01 20.36 -15.87
N VAL A 260 4.16 20.36 -17.19
CA VAL A 260 3.51 21.35 -18.06
C VAL A 260 2.00 21.26 -17.97
N CYS A 261 1.43 20.05 -17.92
CA CYS A 261 -0.01 19.84 -17.73
C CYS A 261 -0.49 20.39 -16.38
N ILE A 262 0.28 20.23 -15.31
CA ILE A 262 0.00 20.80 -13.98
C ILE A 262 0.05 22.34 -14.04
N ALA A 263 1.05 22.92 -14.69
CA ALA A 263 1.18 24.38 -14.80
C ALA A 263 0.02 25.00 -15.59
N LEU A 264 -0.43 24.35 -16.69
CA LEU A 264 -1.51 24.83 -17.55
C LEU A 264 -2.90 24.65 -16.95
N ASP A 265 -3.11 23.58 -16.16
CA ASP A 265 -4.36 23.30 -15.44
C ASP A 265 -4.06 22.82 -14.00
N PRO A 266 -3.82 23.75 -13.06
CA PRO A 266 -3.45 23.39 -11.69
C PRO A 266 -4.54 22.62 -10.93
N GLN A 267 -5.81 22.77 -11.31
CA GLN A 267 -6.92 22.09 -10.66
C GLN A 267 -7.15 20.66 -11.19
N ALA A 268 -6.58 20.33 -12.35
CA ALA A 268 -6.66 18.99 -12.89
C ALA A 268 -5.92 17.97 -11.99
N PRO A 269 -6.31 16.69 -12.03
CA PRO A 269 -5.55 15.63 -11.39
C PRO A 269 -4.12 15.57 -11.93
N ILE A 270 -3.22 15.04 -11.12
CA ILE A 270 -1.87 14.66 -11.55
C ILE A 270 -2.04 13.58 -12.63
N ARG A 271 -1.39 13.79 -13.77
CA ARG A 271 -1.46 12.94 -14.96
C ARG A 271 -0.07 12.49 -15.33
N TYR A 272 0.12 11.18 -15.47
CA TYR A 272 1.34 10.55 -15.94
C TYR A 272 0.96 9.32 -16.77
N ARG A 273 0.97 9.46 -18.10
CA ARG A 273 0.41 8.49 -19.05
C ARG A 273 -1.01 8.06 -18.66
N GLU A 274 -1.23 6.77 -18.39
CA GLU A 274 -2.52 6.20 -18.00
C GLU A 274 -2.89 6.52 -16.53
N LEU A 275 -1.92 6.85 -15.68
CA LEU A 275 -2.18 7.21 -14.29
C LEU A 275 -2.73 8.64 -14.21
N ARG A 276 -3.97 8.75 -13.71
CA ARG A 276 -4.64 10.04 -13.46
C ARG A 276 -5.25 10.02 -12.07
N ALA A 277 -4.79 10.88 -11.17
CA ALA A 277 -5.28 10.92 -9.80
C ALA A 277 -5.28 12.33 -9.21
N THR A 278 -6.31 12.66 -8.45
CA THR A 278 -6.31 13.84 -7.58
C THR A 278 -5.26 13.65 -6.49
N ILE A 279 -4.82 14.75 -5.86
CA ILE A 279 -3.86 14.65 -4.76
C ILE A 279 -4.40 13.79 -3.60
N GLY A 280 -5.70 13.86 -3.31
CA GLY A 280 -6.34 13.00 -2.29
C GLY A 280 -6.66 11.59 -2.76
N GLY A 281 -6.56 11.30 -4.06
CA GLY A 281 -6.87 10.00 -4.66
C GLY A 281 -5.64 9.17 -5.04
N LEU A 282 -4.45 9.79 -5.14
CA LEU A 282 -3.23 9.11 -5.60
C LEU A 282 -2.89 7.89 -4.74
N GLY A 283 -2.96 7.99 -3.40
CA GLY A 283 -2.77 6.85 -2.50
C GLY A 283 -3.75 5.68 -2.75
N ARG A 284 -5.00 5.96 -3.14
CA ARG A 284 -6.00 4.93 -3.42
C ARG A 284 -5.76 4.18 -4.72
N VAL A 285 -5.12 4.83 -5.70
CA VAL A 285 -4.73 4.16 -6.94
C VAL A 285 -3.81 2.98 -6.64
N ILE A 286 -2.74 3.19 -5.88
CA ILE A 286 -1.80 2.10 -5.56
C ILE A 286 -2.46 1.04 -4.66
N GLY A 287 -3.37 1.40 -3.76
CA GLY A 287 -4.12 0.44 -2.94
C GLY A 287 -5.08 -0.44 -3.76
N SER A 288 -5.72 0.13 -4.79
CA SER A 288 -6.69 -0.57 -5.64
C SER A 288 -6.01 -1.41 -6.73
N TYR A 289 -4.86 -0.95 -7.23
CA TYR A 289 -4.12 -1.54 -8.35
C TYR A 289 -2.75 -2.09 -7.94
N ILE A 290 -2.58 -2.51 -6.69
CA ILE A 290 -1.30 -3.07 -6.18
C ILE A 290 -0.80 -4.29 -6.97
N ASN A 291 -1.70 -5.02 -7.64
CA ASN A 291 -1.37 -6.19 -8.45
C ASN A 291 -1.15 -5.85 -9.95
N ASP A 292 -1.31 -4.57 -10.34
CA ASP A 292 -1.12 -4.10 -11.71
C ASP A 292 0.30 -3.54 -11.87
N GLU A 293 1.15 -4.23 -12.61
CA GLU A 293 2.57 -3.86 -12.79
C GLU A 293 2.75 -2.50 -13.47
N ASP A 294 1.93 -2.19 -14.47
CA ASP A 294 2.02 -0.92 -15.21
C ASP A 294 1.67 0.25 -14.28
N ILE A 295 0.57 0.16 -13.54
CA ILE A 295 0.15 1.23 -12.61
C ILE A 295 1.17 1.41 -11.49
N ARG A 296 1.78 0.35 -10.97
CA ARG A 296 2.86 0.41 -9.97
C ARG A 296 4.06 1.20 -10.49
N ASP A 297 4.47 0.94 -11.72
CA ASP A 297 5.60 1.62 -12.33
C ASP A 297 5.31 3.11 -12.58
N LEU A 298 4.12 3.43 -13.07
CA LEU A 298 3.69 4.83 -13.22
C LEU A 298 3.62 5.54 -11.86
N PHE A 299 3.07 4.89 -10.83
CA PHE A 299 2.99 5.45 -9.47
C PHE A 299 4.38 5.71 -8.89
N THR A 300 5.32 4.78 -9.06
CA THR A 300 6.73 4.96 -8.68
C THR A 300 7.34 6.19 -9.37
N LYS A 301 7.11 6.37 -10.67
CA LYS A 301 7.60 7.53 -11.43
C LYS A 301 7.00 8.84 -10.90
N VAL A 302 5.69 8.89 -10.65
CA VAL A 302 4.99 10.05 -10.07
C VAL A 302 5.66 10.49 -8.75
N LEU A 303 5.98 9.54 -7.85
CA LEU A 303 6.63 9.84 -6.58
C LEU A 303 8.11 10.24 -6.74
N ARG A 304 8.88 9.51 -7.55
CA ARG A 304 10.32 9.81 -7.79
C ARG A 304 10.52 11.17 -8.46
N GLU A 305 9.62 11.55 -9.35
CA GLU A 305 9.64 12.84 -10.04
C GLU A 305 9.04 13.98 -9.20
N GLN A 306 8.51 13.67 -8.00
CA GLN A 306 7.97 14.65 -7.05
C GLN A 306 6.82 15.48 -7.63
N LEU A 307 5.98 14.85 -8.48
CA LEU A 307 4.82 15.53 -9.06
C LEU A 307 3.84 16.07 -8.01
N PRO A 308 3.60 15.42 -6.84
CA PRO A 308 2.82 16.01 -5.75
C PRO A 308 3.36 17.36 -5.25
N ALA A 309 4.67 17.46 -5.04
CA ALA A 309 5.31 18.71 -4.60
C ALA A 309 5.25 19.80 -5.67
N PHE A 310 5.43 19.42 -6.95
CA PHE A 310 5.27 20.36 -8.06
C PHE A 310 3.82 20.83 -8.22
N TRP A 311 2.84 19.94 -8.02
CA TRP A 311 1.42 20.27 -7.99
C TRP A 311 1.11 21.28 -6.88
N GLN A 312 1.65 21.06 -5.67
CA GLN A 312 1.49 21.98 -4.52
C GLN A 312 1.98 23.39 -4.84
N LYS A 313 3.17 23.51 -5.45
CA LYS A 313 3.76 24.80 -5.84
C LYS A 313 2.89 25.59 -6.82
N ASN A 314 2.04 24.90 -7.58
CA ASN A 314 1.13 25.49 -8.57
C ASN A 314 -0.25 25.85 -8.01
N GLN A 315 -0.53 25.51 -6.75
CA GLN A 315 -1.80 25.85 -6.14
C GLN A 315 -1.78 27.26 -5.57
N LEU A 316 -2.86 28.02 -5.82
CA LEU A 316 -3.07 29.30 -5.14
C LEU A 316 -3.38 29.10 -3.66
N ARG A 317 -4.08 28.01 -3.33
CA ARG A 317 -4.45 27.59 -1.98
C ARG A 317 -4.59 26.08 -1.97
N ILE A 318 -4.21 25.47 -0.85
CA ILE A 318 -4.38 24.06 -0.55
C ILE A 318 -5.16 23.93 0.74
N THR A 319 -5.93 22.85 0.85
CA THR A 319 -6.62 22.46 2.07
C THR A 319 -5.68 21.68 2.97
N GLN A 320 -6.00 21.63 4.26
CA GLN A 320 -5.24 20.83 5.24
C GLN A 320 -5.19 19.33 4.87
N ALA A 321 -6.26 18.81 4.25
CA ALA A 321 -6.30 17.43 3.79
C ALA A 321 -5.32 17.17 2.65
N GLU A 322 -5.20 18.11 1.71
CA GLU A 322 -4.25 18.02 0.60
C GLU A 322 -2.80 18.16 1.07
N GLU A 323 -2.52 19.09 2.00
CA GLU A 323 -1.22 19.22 2.66
C GLU A 323 -0.79 17.91 3.29
N LYS A 324 -1.67 17.29 4.09
CA LYS A 324 -1.41 16.00 4.71
C LYS A 324 -1.12 14.91 3.67
N CYS A 325 -1.88 14.86 2.57
CA CYS A 325 -1.61 13.87 1.52
C CYS A 325 -0.20 14.03 0.94
N ILE A 326 0.25 15.26 0.71
CA ILE A 326 1.60 15.54 0.20
C ILE A 326 2.67 15.08 1.20
N GLU A 327 2.51 15.39 2.49
CA GLU A 327 3.40 14.92 3.55
C GLU A 327 3.45 13.37 3.61
N ASP A 328 2.30 12.72 3.50
CA ASP A 328 2.19 11.25 3.47
C ASP A 328 2.93 10.68 2.24
N TYR A 329 2.83 11.31 1.07
CA TYR A 329 3.57 10.89 -0.13
C TYR A 329 5.08 11.08 0.00
N ASP A 330 5.55 12.18 0.59
CA ASP A 330 6.96 12.43 0.82
C ASP A 330 7.57 11.43 1.82
N HIS A 331 6.83 11.09 2.88
CA HIS A 331 7.22 10.02 3.81
C HIS A 331 7.25 8.65 3.14
N ALA A 332 6.20 8.30 2.39
CA ALA A 332 6.08 7.00 1.74
C ALA A 332 7.15 6.79 0.65
N ARG A 333 7.61 7.87 0.00
CA ARG A 333 8.65 7.82 -1.05
C ARG A 333 9.93 7.11 -0.57
N VAL A 334 10.27 7.22 0.71
CA VAL A 334 11.46 6.57 1.30
C VAL A 334 11.41 5.04 1.19
N ASN A 335 10.21 4.45 1.11
CA ASN A 335 10.00 3.01 1.00
C ASN A 335 9.92 2.49 -0.44
N VAL A 336 9.73 3.36 -1.45
CA VAL A 336 9.51 2.96 -2.85
C VAL A 336 10.69 2.16 -3.41
N ASP A 337 11.92 2.63 -3.18
CA ASP A 337 13.14 2.03 -3.73
C ASP A 337 13.81 1.01 -2.79
N ARG A 338 13.28 0.87 -1.57
CA ARG A 338 13.86 -0.05 -0.59
C ARG A 338 13.44 -1.48 -0.91
N ILE A 339 14.45 -2.34 -1.00
CA ILE A 339 14.31 -3.78 -1.21
C ILE A 339 14.32 -4.48 0.16
N GLY A 340 13.57 -5.57 0.28
CA GLY A 340 13.50 -6.40 1.49
C GLY A 340 12.11 -6.42 2.12
N PHE A 341 11.92 -7.32 3.09
CA PHE A 341 10.66 -7.47 3.81
C PHE A 341 10.30 -6.20 4.61
N GLY A 342 9.04 -5.79 4.55
CA GLY A 342 8.56 -4.58 5.24
C GLY A 342 8.75 -3.27 4.47
N HIS A 343 9.31 -3.33 3.26
CA HIS A 343 9.57 -2.21 2.36
C HIS A 343 8.89 -2.40 0.99
N GLY A 344 9.15 -1.48 0.05
CA GLY A 344 8.65 -1.54 -1.31
C GLY A 344 7.28 -0.87 -1.50
N LEU A 345 6.71 -1.05 -2.69
CA LEU A 345 5.40 -0.50 -3.03
C LEU A 345 4.27 -1.11 -2.22
N GLU A 346 4.39 -2.37 -1.81
CA GLU A 346 3.43 -3.01 -0.91
C GLU A 346 3.33 -2.23 0.40
N ARG A 347 4.47 -1.83 0.97
CA ARG A 347 4.53 -1.02 2.18
C ARG A 347 3.86 0.33 1.98
N VAL A 348 4.18 1.01 0.87
CA VAL A 348 3.58 2.30 0.52
C VAL A 348 2.06 2.20 0.36
N ALA A 349 1.56 1.14 -0.28
CA ALA A 349 0.13 0.94 -0.45
C ALA A 349 -0.60 0.83 0.90
N TYR A 350 -0.06 0.11 1.87
CA TYR A 350 -0.68 0.01 3.20
C TYR A 350 -0.55 1.30 4.04
N GLU A 351 0.56 2.04 3.91
CA GLU A 351 0.72 3.34 4.58
C GLU A 351 -0.30 4.36 4.09
N LEU A 352 -0.48 4.43 2.76
CA LEU A 352 -1.42 5.37 2.13
C LEU A 352 -2.88 4.90 2.20
N ASN A 353 -3.12 3.63 2.57
CA ASN A 353 -4.45 3.06 2.72
C ASN A 353 -4.55 2.25 4.03
N PRO A 354 -4.75 2.91 5.19
CA PRO A 354 -4.73 2.24 6.50
C PRO A 354 -5.75 1.09 6.66
N ASN A 355 -6.86 1.17 5.91
CA ASN A 355 -7.95 0.20 5.92
C ASN A 355 -7.86 -0.83 4.78
N LEU A 356 -6.78 -0.83 3.99
CA LEU A 356 -6.57 -1.85 2.96
C LEU A 356 -6.32 -3.20 3.65
N PRO A 357 -7.14 -4.23 3.38
CA PRO A 357 -6.88 -5.57 3.91
C PRO A 357 -5.56 -6.11 3.37
N CYS A 358 -4.90 -6.95 4.16
CA CYS A 358 -3.69 -7.64 3.77
C CYS A 358 -3.92 -8.41 2.47
N LYS A 359 -3.08 -8.13 1.46
CA LYS A 359 -3.10 -8.75 0.13
C LYS A 359 -2.15 -9.94 0.00
N SER A 360 -1.63 -10.43 1.13
CA SER A 360 -0.82 -11.63 1.17
C SER A 360 -1.61 -12.83 0.63
N PRO A 361 -1.03 -13.64 -0.29
CA PRO A 361 -1.66 -14.88 -0.75
C PRO A 361 -1.96 -15.88 0.37
N ILE A 362 -1.27 -15.77 1.53
CA ILE A 362 -1.54 -16.56 2.73
C ILE A 362 -3.01 -16.39 3.18
N PHE A 363 -3.56 -15.18 3.03
CA PHE A 363 -4.90 -14.83 3.52
C PHE A 363 -5.96 -14.77 2.41
N ASN A 364 -5.80 -15.49 1.30
CA ASN A 364 -6.74 -15.41 0.17
C ASN A 364 -8.22 -15.65 0.54
N ASN A 365 -8.49 -16.44 1.60
CA ASN A 365 -9.83 -16.73 2.10
C ASN A 365 -10.19 -15.99 3.40
N GLU A 366 -9.36 -15.05 3.84
CA GLU A 366 -9.48 -14.33 5.10
C GLU A 366 -9.46 -12.82 4.86
N TYR A 367 -10.18 -12.03 5.66
CA TYR A 367 -10.26 -10.57 5.48
C TYR A 367 -9.55 -9.83 6.62
N VAL A 368 -8.22 -9.76 6.54
CA VAL A 368 -7.35 -9.19 7.59
C VAL A 368 -7.13 -7.70 7.38
N VAL A 369 -7.79 -6.83 8.16
CA VAL A 369 -7.67 -5.35 8.04
C VAL A 369 -6.69 -4.74 9.05
N ASP A 370 -6.56 -5.37 10.22
CA ASP A 370 -5.68 -4.92 11.30
C ASP A 370 -4.71 -6.03 11.72
N VAL A 371 -3.77 -5.67 12.60
CA VAL A 371 -2.77 -6.61 13.11
C VAL A 371 -3.39 -7.64 14.05
N ALA A 372 -4.49 -7.29 14.74
CA ALA A 372 -5.18 -8.18 15.67
C ALA A 372 -5.83 -9.37 14.94
N GLY A 373 -6.28 -9.18 13.70
CA GLY A 373 -6.85 -10.22 12.84
C GLY A 373 -5.82 -11.17 12.21
N TYR A 374 -4.52 -10.85 12.26
CA TYR A 374 -3.47 -11.65 11.60
C TYR A 374 -3.34 -13.07 12.19
N LEU A 375 -3.25 -13.19 13.52
CA LEU A 375 -3.13 -14.49 14.19
C LEU A 375 -4.42 -15.32 14.14
N PRO A 376 -5.62 -14.75 14.37
CA PRO A 376 -6.87 -15.47 14.15
C PRO A 376 -7.00 -16.06 12.75
N ALA A 377 -6.60 -15.32 11.71
CA ALA A 377 -6.62 -15.82 10.34
C ALA A 377 -5.67 -17.02 10.14
N LEU A 378 -4.43 -16.94 10.67
CA LEU A 378 -3.51 -18.08 10.62
C LEU A 378 -3.99 -19.29 11.42
N GLU A 379 -4.64 -19.08 12.57
CA GLU A 379 -5.24 -20.16 13.37
C GLU A 379 -6.36 -20.85 12.59
N ASN A 380 -7.26 -20.09 11.95
CA ASN A 380 -8.32 -20.65 11.10
C ASN A 380 -7.75 -21.48 9.94
N ILE A 381 -6.71 -20.97 9.27
CA ILE A 381 -6.01 -21.70 8.22
C ILE A 381 -5.45 -23.00 8.80
N ALA A 382 -4.71 -22.95 9.91
CA ALA A 382 -4.14 -24.13 10.56
C ALA A 382 -5.20 -25.14 11.02
N VAL A 383 -6.37 -24.70 11.47
CA VAL A 383 -7.52 -25.58 11.79
C VAL A 383 -8.03 -26.30 10.54
N SER A 384 -8.08 -25.60 9.40
CA SER A 384 -8.64 -26.11 8.15
C SER A 384 -7.68 -27.04 7.39
N THR A 385 -6.39 -26.72 7.33
CA THR A 385 -5.39 -27.44 6.53
C THR A 385 -4.51 -28.38 7.37
N GLY A 386 -4.33 -28.08 8.66
CA GLY A 386 -3.40 -28.76 9.56
C GLY A 386 -1.92 -28.34 9.37
N GLU A 387 -1.60 -27.61 8.31
CA GLU A 387 -0.23 -27.21 7.93
C GLU A 387 -0.20 -25.76 7.42
N LEU A 388 0.96 -25.12 7.54
CA LEU A 388 1.25 -23.78 7.02
C LEU A 388 2.53 -23.86 6.21
N ASP A 389 2.57 -23.24 5.03
CA ASP A 389 3.77 -23.19 4.19
C ASP A 389 4.67 -22.01 4.56
N GLU A 390 4.05 -20.85 4.84
CA GLU A 390 4.74 -19.59 5.12
C GLU A 390 4.01 -18.82 6.22
N LEU A 391 4.77 -18.17 7.11
CA LEU A 391 4.23 -17.42 8.24
C LEU A 391 4.05 -15.93 7.93
N VAL A 392 5.00 -15.36 7.20
CA VAL A 392 5.05 -13.95 6.83
C VAL A 392 5.73 -13.83 5.46
N ASP A 393 4.94 -13.61 4.42
CA ASP A 393 5.44 -13.33 3.07
C ASP A 393 5.79 -11.84 2.89
N ARG A 394 6.23 -11.46 1.69
CA ARG A 394 6.58 -10.06 1.37
C ARG A 394 5.42 -9.09 1.62
N ASN A 395 4.20 -9.47 1.22
CA ASN A 395 3.00 -8.64 1.42
C ASN A 395 2.62 -8.56 2.90
N GLY A 396 2.63 -9.69 3.62
CA GLY A 396 2.37 -9.76 5.06
C GLY A 396 3.36 -8.92 5.86
N ALA A 397 4.65 -8.99 5.52
CA ALA A 397 5.67 -8.16 6.16
C ALA A 397 5.44 -6.66 5.89
N ALA A 398 5.10 -6.26 4.67
CA ALA A 398 4.77 -4.88 4.34
C ALA A 398 3.53 -4.37 5.12
N PHE A 399 2.50 -5.22 5.25
CA PHE A 399 1.29 -4.94 6.02
C PHE A 399 1.56 -4.78 7.52
N LEU A 400 2.32 -5.70 8.11
CA LEU A 400 2.68 -5.63 9.53
C LEU A 400 3.58 -4.43 9.80
N ALA A 401 4.57 -4.21 8.93
CA ALA A 401 5.48 -3.11 9.09
C ALA A 401 4.72 -1.76 9.04
N SER A 402 3.70 -1.60 8.18
CA SER A 402 2.93 -0.34 8.10
C SER A 402 2.22 0.03 9.41
N LYS A 403 1.98 -0.95 10.28
CA LYS A 403 1.24 -0.79 11.54
C LYS A 403 2.12 -0.91 12.79
N MET A 404 3.26 -1.62 12.72
CA MET A 404 4.12 -1.93 13.88
C MET A 404 5.63 -2.01 13.54
N ALA A 405 6.12 -1.16 12.63
CA ALA A 405 7.52 -1.21 12.19
C ALA A 405 8.54 -1.19 13.33
N ARG A 406 8.29 -0.44 14.41
CA ARG A 406 9.27 -0.25 15.49
C ARG A 406 9.48 -1.54 16.28
N GLU A 407 8.41 -2.30 16.45
CA GLU A 407 8.33 -3.51 17.24
C GLU A 407 8.99 -4.69 16.53
N ILE A 408 8.94 -4.73 15.19
CA ILE A 408 9.42 -5.88 14.40
C ILE A 408 10.61 -5.58 13.49
N ALA A 409 11.20 -4.38 13.53
CA ALA A 409 12.27 -3.97 12.61
C ALA A 409 13.50 -4.90 12.60
N SER A 410 13.90 -5.44 13.75
CA SER A 410 15.01 -6.42 13.80
C SER A 410 14.60 -7.73 13.16
N ASP A 411 13.40 -8.22 13.45
CA ASP A 411 12.93 -9.51 12.96
C ASP A 411 12.62 -9.46 11.45
N LEU A 412 12.16 -8.32 10.91
CA LEU A 412 12.02 -8.14 9.46
C LEU A 412 13.36 -8.23 8.72
N ARG A 413 14.45 -7.75 9.32
CA ARG A 413 15.80 -7.89 8.74
C ARG A 413 16.28 -9.34 8.80
N ASP A 414 16.01 -10.03 9.90
CA ASP A 414 16.34 -11.46 10.06
C ASP A 414 15.49 -12.34 9.13
N LEU A 415 14.24 -11.95 8.85
CA LEU A 415 13.33 -12.63 7.92
C LEU A 415 13.88 -12.65 6.49
N ASP A 416 14.58 -11.59 6.07
CA ASP A 416 15.20 -11.47 4.74
C ASP A 416 16.51 -12.28 4.60
N ASN A 417 16.93 -13.00 5.63
CA ASN A 417 18.18 -13.77 5.62
C ASN A 417 18.11 -14.97 4.67
N GLN A 418 18.76 -14.84 3.51
CA GLN A 418 18.86 -15.89 2.49
C GLN A 418 19.98 -16.91 2.76
N VAL A 419 20.84 -16.68 3.76
CA VAL A 419 22.01 -17.53 4.05
C VAL A 419 21.66 -18.66 5.02
N ASP A 420 20.90 -18.34 6.07
CA ASP A 420 20.47 -19.32 7.07
C ASP A 420 18.93 -19.32 7.16
N PRO A 421 18.25 -20.30 6.50
CA PRO A 421 16.80 -20.43 6.53
C PRO A 421 16.22 -20.54 7.95
N HIS A 422 16.99 -20.98 8.94
CA HIS A 422 16.54 -21.06 10.32
C HIS A 422 16.37 -19.68 10.95
N VAL A 423 17.22 -18.72 10.59
CA VAL A 423 17.12 -17.34 11.07
C VAL A 423 15.82 -16.73 10.55
N SER A 424 15.54 -16.89 9.27
CA SER A 424 14.30 -16.40 8.64
C SER A 424 13.04 -17.02 9.29
N LEU A 425 13.01 -18.35 9.45
CA LEU A 425 11.87 -19.01 10.07
C LEU A 425 11.65 -18.61 11.53
N ILE A 426 12.72 -18.52 12.34
CA ILE A 426 12.63 -18.07 13.74
C ILE A 426 12.15 -16.61 13.78
N ALA A 427 12.61 -15.76 12.87
CA ALA A 427 12.16 -14.38 12.78
C ALA A 427 10.66 -14.28 12.46
N GLY A 428 10.16 -15.11 11.54
CA GLY A 428 8.73 -15.24 11.28
C GLY A 428 7.93 -15.54 12.56
N VAL A 429 8.36 -16.53 13.35
CA VAL A 429 7.69 -16.88 14.61
C VAL A 429 7.81 -15.76 15.65
N LYS A 430 8.95 -15.04 15.72
CA LYS A 430 9.11 -13.87 16.61
C LYS A 430 8.17 -12.73 16.25
N ILE A 431 7.98 -12.45 14.96
CA ILE A 431 7.01 -11.46 14.48
C ILE A 431 5.61 -11.85 14.98
N LEU A 432 5.20 -13.10 14.80
CA LEU A 432 3.90 -13.57 15.28
C LEU A 432 3.79 -13.50 16.82
N ALA A 433 4.86 -13.82 17.55
CA ALA A 433 4.89 -13.70 19.01
C ALA A 433 4.71 -12.23 19.47
N SER A 434 5.36 -11.29 18.79
CA SER A 434 5.17 -9.85 19.04
C SER A 434 3.73 -9.41 18.80
N ILE A 435 3.05 -9.96 17.79
CA ILE A 435 1.62 -9.72 17.56
C ILE A 435 0.78 -10.28 18.71
N GLN A 436 1.06 -11.51 19.17
CA GLN A 436 0.32 -12.15 20.26
C GLN A 436 0.43 -11.37 21.56
N ASP A 437 1.64 -10.96 21.91
CA ASP A 437 1.92 -10.25 23.17
C ASP A 437 1.25 -8.87 23.23
N GLN A 438 1.13 -8.20 22.08
CA GLN A 438 0.61 -6.82 22.00
C GLN A 438 -0.88 -6.73 21.67
N PHE A 439 -1.37 -7.54 20.72
CA PHE A 439 -2.70 -7.36 20.11
C PHE A 439 -3.67 -8.52 20.34
N ALA A 440 -3.16 -9.73 20.56
CA ALA A 440 -4.00 -10.94 20.63
C ALA A 440 -3.59 -11.86 21.79
N LYS A 441 -3.90 -11.45 23.02
CA LYS A 441 -3.55 -12.15 24.28
C LYS A 441 -4.40 -13.40 24.53
N GLN A 442 -4.56 -14.23 23.51
CA GLN A 442 -5.22 -15.53 23.57
C GLN A 442 -4.25 -16.61 23.11
N ASP A 443 -4.54 -17.85 23.48
CA ASP A 443 -3.73 -19.00 23.13
C ASP A 443 -4.12 -19.53 21.73
N PHE A 444 -3.13 -19.74 20.87
CA PHE A 444 -3.30 -20.19 19.47
C PHE A 444 -2.73 -21.60 19.29
N VAL A 445 -3.49 -22.61 19.73
CA VAL A 445 -3.00 -23.99 19.87
C VAL A 445 -2.79 -24.65 18.51
N HIS A 446 -3.69 -24.45 17.55
CA HIS A 446 -3.57 -25.07 16.22
C HIS A 446 -2.45 -24.44 15.41
N LEU A 447 -2.33 -23.11 15.45
CA LEU A 447 -1.21 -22.37 14.87
C LEU A 447 0.12 -22.80 15.48
N CYS A 448 0.20 -22.90 16.81
CA CYS A 448 1.42 -23.36 17.47
C CYS A 448 1.79 -24.80 17.10
N ALA A 449 0.80 -25.67 16.90
CA ALA A 449 1.02 -27.04 16.43
C ALA A 449 1.57 -27.05 14.99
N ALA A 450 0.99 -26.28 14.07
CA ALA A 450 1.48 -26.14 12.69
C ALA A 450 2.89 -25.55 12.64
N ILE A 451 3.16 -24.48 13.39
CA ILE A 451 4.50 -23.87 13.51
C ILE A 451 5.52 -24.86 14.09
N SER A 452 5.11 -25.73 15.00
CA SER A 452 6.02 -26.75 15.55
C SER A 452 6.49 -27.76 14.49
N LEU A 453 5.67 -28.04 13.47
CA LEU A 453 6.05 -28.85 12.32
C LEU A 453 7.02 -28.06 11.42
N LEU A 454 6.70 -26.78 11.15
CA LEU A 454 7.58 -25.89 10.38
C LEU A 454 8.97 -25.73 11.01
N LEU A 455 9.07 -25.69 12.34
CA LEU A 455 10.32 -25.54 13.08
C LEU A 455 11.18 -26.82 13.15
N GLU A 456 10.73 -27.95 12.59
CA GLU A 456 11.49 -29.21 12.62
C GLU A 456 12.90 -29.10 12.00
N PRO A 457 13.14 -28.40 10.88
CA PRO A 457 14.50 -28.14 10.38
C PRO A 457 15.37 -27.45 11.42
N SER A 458 14.83 -26.52 12.21
CA SER A 458 15.57 -25.82 13.26
C SER A 458 15.96 -26.73 14.42
N VAL A 459 15.23 -27.82 14.66
CA VAL A 459 15.63 -28.88 15.60
C VAL A 459 16.82 -29.67 15.06
N GLN A 460 17.00 -29.77 13.74
CA GLN A 460 18.12 -30.51 13.16
C GLN A 460 19.48 -29.81 13.35
N ARG A 461 19.49 -28.53 13.76
CA ARG A 461 20.71 -27.76 14.07
C ARG A 461 21.52 -28.34 15.23
N PHE A 462 20.86 -28.99 16.18
CA PHE A 462 21.55 -29.68 17.27
C PHE A 462 22.27 -30.91 16.70
N HIS A 463 23.48 -31.21 17.13
CA HIS A 463 24.23 -32.39 16.68
C HIS A 463 23.77 -33.66 17.39
N SER A 464 23.47 -33.59 18.69
CA SER A 464 23.11 -34.79 19.47
C SER A 464 21.67 -35.26 19.21
N GLN A 465 21.51 -36.55 18.91
CA GLN A 465 20.20 -37.18 18.75
C GLN A 465 19.33 -37.09 20.02
N SER A 466 19.95 -37.20 21.20
CA SER A 466 19.22 -37.09 22.48
C SER A 466 18.75 -35.66 22.74
N VAL A 467 19.56 -34.66 22.36
CA VAL A 467 19.19 -33.24 22.45
C VAL A 467 18.06 -32.93 21.48
N ARG A 468 18.15 -33.38 20.21
CA ARG A 468 17.06 -33.25 19.23
C ARG A 468 15.74 -33.81 19.74
N LYS A 469 15.76 -35.03 20.31
CA LYS A 469 14.56 -35.66 20.89
C LYS A 469 13.96 -34.79 22.01
N ARG A 470 14.80 -34.34 22.95
CA ARG A 470 14.37 -33.48 24.06
C ARG A 470 13.79 -32.14 23.59
N VAL A 471 14.42 -31.49 22.62
CA VAL A 471 13.92 -30.22 22.03
C VAL A 471 12.58 -30.45 21.35
N ARG A 472 12.43 -31.54 20.58
CA ARG A 472 11.17 -31.90 19.91
C ARG A 472 10.03 -32.16 20.91
N ASP A 473 10.31 -32.87 22.01
CA ASP A 473 9.31 -33.13 23.05
C ASP A 473 8.89 -31.84 23.77
N ARG A 474 9.85 -30.93 24.04
CA ARG A 474 9.57 -29.59 24.58
C ARG A 474 8.75 -28.74 23.61
N LEU A 475 9.03 -28.81 22.31
CA LEU A 475 8.31 -28.06 21.28
C LEU A 475 6.84 -28.50 21.23
N LYS A 476 6.59 -29.82 21.21
CA LYS A 476 5.24 -30.39 21.28
C LYS A 476 4.49 -29.99 22.56
N ALA A 477 5.18 -29.92 23.69
CA ALA A 477 4.58 -29.48 24.95
C ALA A 477 4.24 -27.98 24.94
N ALA A 478 5.13 -27.16 24.41
CA ALA A 478 4.90 -25.71 24.25
C ALA A 478 3.76 -25.42 23.27
N ALA A 479 3.63 -26.21 22.20
CA ALA A 479 2.58 -26.05 21.20
C ALA A 479 1.16 -26.16 21.80
N ARG A 480 0.97 -27.10 22.74
CA ARG A 480 -0.31 -27.31 23.44
C ARG A 480 -0.73 -26.14 24.33
N GLN A 481 0.18 -25.24 24.64
CA GLN A 481 -0.07 -24.07 25.48
C GLN A 481 -0.42 -22.84 24.65
N GLY A 482 -0.33 -22.90 23.31
CA GLY A 482 -0.73 -21.82 22.41
C GLY A 482 0.09 -20.52 22.48
N GLY A 483 1.26 -20.53 23.13
CA GLY A 483 2.14 -19.37 23.26
C GLY A 483 3.31 -19.40 22.28
N LEU A 484 3.33 -18.49 21.32
CA LEU A 484 4.33 -18.43 20.25
C LEU A 484 5.74 -18.10 20.76
N SER A 485 5.85 -17.20 21.75
CA SER A 485 7.12 -16.86 22.41
C SER A 485 7.77 -18.09 23.06
N ARG A 486 6.98 -19.06 23.52
CA ARG A 486 7.49 -20.32 24.10
C ARG A 486 8.13 -21.21 23.03
N LEU A 487 7.58 -21.25 21.81
CA LEU A 487 8.16 -22.00 20.70
C LEU A 487 9.55 -21.46 20.33
N VAL A 488 9.68 -20.14 20.20
CA VAL A 488 10.96 -19.47 19.93
C VAL A 488 11.99 -19.82 21.02
N ASN A 489 11.61 -19.72 22.29
CA ASN A 489 12.50 -20.01 23.42
C ASN A 489 12.97 -21.47 23.48
N VAL A 490 12.18 -22.43 22.96
CA VAL A 490 12.57 -23.84 22.92
C VAL A 490 13.64 -24.10 21.86
N VAL A 491 13.53 -23.46 20.70
CA VAL A 491 14.40 -23.72 19.54
C VAL A 491 15.63 -22.81 19.52
N ASN A 492 15.55 -21.63 20.14
CA ASN A 492 16.58 -20.59 20.07
C ASN A 492 17.28 -20.32 21.43
N ASP A 493 17.40 -21.32 22.31
CA ASP A 493 18.19 -21.18 23.54
C ASP A 493 19.70 -21.27 23.23
N ALA A 494 20.37 -20.11 23.29
CA ALA A 494 21.79 -19.99 23.00
C ALA A 494 22.68 -20.87 23.89
N ARG A 495 22.25 -21.18 25.12
CA ARG A 495 23.01 -22.04 26.04
C ARG A 495 22.96 -23.49 25.58
N ASP A 496 21.77 -23.97 25.20
CA ASP A 496 21.59 -25.34 24.72
C ASP A 496 22.34 -25.55 23.40
N ILE A 497 22.27 -24.60 22.46
CA ILE A 497 22.99 -24.65 21.18
C ILE A 497 24.52 -24.66 21.42
N SER A 498 25.02 -23.76 22.26
CA SER A 498 26.46 -23.67 22.54
C SER A 498 26.98 -24.89 23.29
N ALA A 499 26.19 -25.42 24.23
CA ALA A 499 26.56 -26.62 24.99
C ALA A 499 26.63 -27.85 24.08
N ASP A 500 25.65 -28.03 23.20
CA ASP A 500 25.62 -29.13 22.23
C ASP A 500 26.78 -29.02 21.22
N SER A 501 27.06 -27.83 20.71
CA SER A 501 28.21 -27.60 19.81
C SER A 501 29.56 -27.91 20.50
N ARG A 502 29.74 -27.53 21.77
CA ARG A 502 30.94 -27.89 22.54
C ARG A 502 31.05 -29.40 22.77
N ALA A 503 29.95 -30.04 23.17
CA ALA A 503 29.91 -31.48 23.38
C ALA A 503 30.22 -32.24 22.08
N TYR A 504 29.73 -31.76 20.95
CA TYR A 504 30.01 -32.33 19.64
C TYR A 504 31.50 -32.21 19.26
N LYS A 505 32.12 -31.04 19.47
CA LYS A 505 33.56 -30.84 19.24
C LYS A 505 34.39 -31.79 20.12
N GLN A 506 34.04 -31.90 21.40
CA GLN A 506 34.71 -32.83 22.31
C GLN A 506 34.54 -34.30 21.86
N ALA A 507 33.34 -34.67 21.38
CA ALA A 507 33.10 -36.01 20.85
C ALA A 507 33.93 -36.32 19.60
N ILE A 508 34.13 -35.34 18.71
CA ILE A 508 35.01 -35.47 17.54
C ILE A 508 36.46 -35.70 17.98
N GLU A 509 36.95 -34.94 18.95
CA GLU A 509 38.32 -35.08 19.47
C GLU A 509 38.54 -36.45 20.12
N VAL A 510 37.60 -36.89 20.96
CA VAL A 510 37.64 -38.22 21.58
C VAL A 510 37.61 -39.31 20.51
N TYR A 511 36.72 -39.21 19.52
CA TYR A 511 36.65 -40.16 18.42
C TYR A 511 37.96 -40.23 17.63
N ALA A 512 38.53 -39.08 17.27
CA ALA A 512 39.81 -39.02 16.56
C ALA A 512 40.93 -39.68 17.37
N HIS A 513 41.00 -39.42 18.67
CA HIS A 513 41.96 -40.06 19.57
C HIS A 513 41.75 -41.58 19.64
N THR A 514 40.50 -42.04 19.79
CA THR A 514 40.18 -43.48 19.81
C THR A 514 40.56 -44.17 18.50
N VAL A 515 40.31 -43.55 17.34
CA VAL A 515 40.72 -44.10 16.03
C VAL A 515 42.25 -44.17 15.90
N MET A 516 42.98 -43.17 16.41
CA MET A 516 44.44 -43.22 16.44
C MET A 516 44.95 -44.33 17.36
N GLN A 517 44.34 -44.51 18.54
CA GLN A 517 44.68 -45.60 19.45
C GLN A 517 44.39 -46.97 18.84
N ASP A 518 43.26 -47.14 18.15
CA ASP A 518 42.91 -48.38 17.49
C ASP A 518 43.93 -48.74 16.40
N ARG A 519 44.33 -47.77 15.56
CA ARG A 519 45.42 -47.95 14.59
C ARG A 519 46.76 -48.29 15.25
N ASN A 520 47.09 -47.65 16.36
CA ASN A 520 48.31 -47.96 17.12
C ASN A 520 48.25 -49.38 17.69
N LEU A 521 47.11 -49.81 18.23
CA LEU A 521 46.91 -51.18 18.73
C LEU A 521 46.99 -52.21 17.61
N GLU A 522 46.44 -51.93 16.42
CA GLU A 522 46.62 -52.78 15.23
C GLU A 522 48.09 -52.87 14.79
N TYR A 523 48.81 -51.75 14.83
CA TYR A 523 50.24 -51.71 14.53
C TYR A 523 51.07 -52.50 15.56
N GLU A 524 50.80 -52.33 16.85
CA GLU A 524 51.44 -53.10 17.94
C GLU A 524 51.12 -54.59 17.83
N LYS A 525 49.88 -54.94 17.46
CA LYS A 525 49.46 -56.33 17.25
C LYS A 525 50.20 -56.99 16.09
N THR A 526 50.45 -56.27 15.01
CA THR A 526 51.21 -56.77 13.84
C THR A 526 52.72 -56.84 14.10
N HIS A 527 53.25 -56.02 15.01
CA HIS A 527 54.68 -55.96 15.37
C HIS A 527 54.96 -56.50 16.78
N ARG A 528 54.15 -57.48 17.22
CA ARG A 528 54.11 -57.95 18.62
C ARG A 528 55.44 -58.45 19.16
N ASP A 529 56.24 -59.14 18.34
CA ASP A 529 57.54 -59.69 18.74
C ASP A 529 58.59 -58.59 19.00
N TYR A 530 58.52 -57.50 18.24
CA TYR A 530 59.39 -56.34 18.42
C TYR A 530 59.09 -55.65 19.76
N PHE A 531 57.82 -55.34 20.02
CA PHE A 531 57.40 -54.69 21.26
C PHE A 531 57.57 -55.59 22.50
N ALA A 532 57.38 -56.91 22.37
CA ALA A 532 57.63 -57.85 23.45
C ALA A 532 59.12 -57.88 23.85
N ARG A 533 60.03 -57.81 22.87
CA ARG A 533 61.48 -57.71 23.15
C ARG A 533 61.84 -56.38 23.78
N GLU A 534 61.29 -55.28 23.29
CA GLU A 534 61.57 -53.94 23.82
C GLU A 534 61.06 -53.77 25.26
N LYS A 535 59.80 -54.12 25.54
CA LYS A 535 59.24 -54.09 26.90
C LYS A 535 59.91 -55.12 27.83
N GLY A 536 60.25 -56.30 27.30
CA GLY A 536 61.01 -57.32 28.03
C GLY A 536 62.41 -56.84 28.43
N ALA A 537 63.09 -56.12 27.54
CA ALA A 537 64.39 -55.52 27.83
C ALA A 537 64.29 -54.42 28.89
N GLN A 538 63.28 -53.55 28.83
CA GLN A 538 63.04 -52.50 29.83
C GLN A 538 62.71 -53.10 31.21
N MET A 539 61.84 -54.11 31.29
CA MET A 539 61.55 -54.78 32.57
C MET A 539 62.79 -55.52 33.10
N SER A 540 63.55 -56.17 32.22
CA SER A 540 64.79 -56.87 32.62
C SER A 540 65.84 -55.90 33.14
N SER A 541 65.99 -54.70 32.55
CA SER A 541 66.92 -53.69 33.06
C SER A 541 66.48 -53.12 34.41
N MET A 542 65.17 -52.94 34.63
CA MET A 542 64.62 -52.52 35.92
C MET A 542 64.88 -53.54 37.02
N VAL A 543 64.65 -54.82 36.73
CA VAL A 543 64.89 -55.93 37.67
C VAL A 543 66.39 -56.10 37.93
N ALA A 544 67.23 -56.04 36.90
CA ALA A 544 68.68 -56.09 37.04
C ALA A 544 69.20 -54.92 37.88
N GLY A 545 68.67 -53.72 37.71
CA GLY A 545 68.98 -52.55 38.54
C GLY A 545 68.65 -52.78 40.02
N PHE A 546 67.47 -53.34 40.32
CA PHE A 546 67.08 -53.70 41.68
C PHE A 546 68.01 -54.74 42.31
N ILE A 547 68.35 -55.80 41.57
CA ILE A 547 69.29 -56.85 42.03
C ILE A 547 70.67 -56.24 42.29
N THR A 548 71.13 -55.36 41.40
CA THR A 548 72.44 -54.70 41.54
C THR A 548 72.47 -53.77 42.76
N CYS A 549 71.38 -53.06 43.06
CA CYS A 549 71.27 -52.25 44.27
C CYS A 549 71.30 -53.11 45.54
N ILE A 550 70.59 -54.24 45.57
CA ILE A 550 70.61 -55.18 46.70
C ILE A 550 72.00 -55.79 46.89
N ALA A 551 72.64 -56.22 45.80
CA ALA A 551 73.99 -56.78 45.84
C ALA A 551 75.02 -55.74 46.32
N SER A 552 74.91 -54.50 45.86
CA SER A 552 75.76 -53.38 46.29
C SER A 552 75.57 -53.08 47.78
N LEU A 553 74.33 -53.14 48.28
CA LEU A 553 74.02 -52.96 49.70
C LEU A 553 74.62 -54.07 50.56
N LEU A 554 74.54 -55.32 50.10
CA LEU A 554 75.12 -56.48 50.78
C LEU A 554 76.66 -56.43 50.79
N ILE A 555 77.29 -55.98 49.69
CA ILE A 555 78.74 -55.78 49.62
C ILE A 555 79.18 -54.65 50.56
N PHE A 556 78.43 -53.55 50.61
CA PHE A 556 78.71 -52.43 51.52
C PHE A 556 78.61 -52.85 53.00
N ILE A 557 77.59 -53.65 53.34
CA ILE A 557 77.46 -54.24 54.68
C ILE A 557 78.62 -55.20 54.96
N GLY A 558 79.02 -56.04 54.00
CA GLY A 558 80.16 -56.96 54.14
C GLY A 558 81.50 -56.24 54.35
N MET A 559 81.71 -55.09 53.70
CA MET A 559 82.90 -54.24 53.88
C MET A 559 82.94 -53.50 55.22
N MET A 560 81.80 -53.34 55.92
CA MET A 560 81.80 -52.76 57.27
C MET A 560 82.20 -53.75 58.37
N PHE A 561 82.26 -55.06 58.07
CA PHE A 561 82.62 -56.12 59.01
C PHE A 561 84.04 -56.68 58.80
N PHE A 562 84.82 -56.09 57.91
CA PHE A 562 86.27 -56.27 57.73
C PHE A 562 86.98 -54.94 57.98
#